data_AF-A0A9D4JQL6-F1
#
_entry.id   AF-A0A9D4JQL6-F1
#
_cell.length_a   1.000
_cell.length_b   1.000
_cell.length_c   1.000
_cell.angle_alpha   90.00
_cell.angle_beta   90.00
_cell.angle_gamma   90.00
#
_symmetry.space_group_name_H-M   'P 1'
#
loop_
_entity.id
_entity.type
_entity.pdbx_description
1 polymer ?
#
loop_
_entity_poly.entity_id
_entity_poly.type
_entity_poly.pdbx_seq_one_letter_code
_entity_poly.pdbx_strand_id
1 'polypeptide(L)' 'MFLLIAVSVSSSLIYFIEPRERIAAISDGAYWAVITLTTVGYGDITPVTGPGRLLASILAICGVMLPVDHPAHVR' A
#
# COMPACT_ATOMS: atom_id res chain seq x y z
N MET A 1 -12.70 -6.07 4.24
CA MET A 1 -13.19 -5.52 2.96
C MET A 1 -12.44 -4.25 2.56
N PHE A 2 -12.31 -3.25 3.44
CA PHE A 2 -11.59 -2.00 3.15
C PHE A 2 -10.11 -2.20 2.73
N LEU A 3 -9.35 -3.03 3.45
CA LEU A 3 -7.95 -3.36 3.10
C LEU A 3 -7.80 -3.93 1.69
N LEU A 4 -8.68 -4.85 1.28
CA LEU A 4 -8.61 -5.48 -0.05
C LEU A 4 -8.89 -4.48 -1.18
N ILE A 5 -9.79 -3.52 -0.95
CA ILE A 5 -10.09 -2.46 -1.90
C ILE A 5 -8.88 -1.51 -2.00
N ALA A 6 -8.32 -1.08 -0.87
CA ALA A 6 -7.14 -0.22 -0.83
C ALA A 6 -5.96 -0.85 -1.57
N VAL A 7 -5.67 -2.13 -1.33
CA VAL A 7 -4.61 -2.87 -2.03
C VAL A 7 -4.88 -2.93 -3.54
N SER A 8 -6.09 -3.29 -3.96
CA SER A 8 -6.43 -3.43 -5.39
C SER A 8 -6.32 -2.11 -6.14
N VAL A 9 -6.78 -1.02 -5.54
CA VAL A 9 -6.71 0.34 -6.12
C VAL A 9 -5.27 0.81 -6.19
N SER A 10 -4.52 0.74 -5.07
CA SER A 10 -3.12 1.19 -5.03
C SER A 10 -2.21 0.37 -5.95
N SER A 11 -2.42 -0.94 -6.04
CA SER A 11 -1.72 -1.83 -6.98
C SER A 11 -1.92 -1.42 -8.44
N SER A 12 -3.15 -1.08 -8.82
CA SER A 12 -3.45 -0.63 -10.19
C SER A 12 -2.85 0.74 -10.47
N LEU A 13 -3.01 1.71 -9.56
CA LEU A 13 -2.48 3.06 -9.75
C LEU A 13 -0.96 3.06 -9.84
N ILE A 14 -0.27 2.34 -8.95
CA ILE A 14 1.20 2.35 -8.90
C ILE A 14 1.80 1.70 -10.15
N TYR A 15 1.14 0.68 -10.71
CA TYR A 15 1.55 0.04 -11.97
C TYR A 15 1.47 0.98 -13.18
N PHE A 16 0.52 1.93 -13.20
CA PHE A 16 0.42 2.92 -14.27
C PHE A 16 1.35 4.12 -14.08
N ILE A 17 1.68 4.46 -12.83
CA ILE A 17 2.45 5.66 -12.50
C ILE A 17 3.96 5.40 -12.52
N GLU A 18 4.39 4.21 -12.10
CA GLU A 18 5.82 3.85 -12.04
C GLU A 18 6.33 3.22 -13.34
N PRO A 19 7.64 3.38 -13.65
CA PRO A 19 8.26 2.68 -14.75
C PRO A 19 8.32 1.17 -14.48
N ARG A 20 8.20 0.39 -15.56
CA ARG A 20 8.13 -1.08 -15.51
C ARG A 20 9.40 -1.76 -14.97
N GLU A 21 10.50 -1.03 -14.92
CA GLU A 21 11.77 -1.49 -14.31
C GLU A 21 11.65 -1.66 -12.78
N ARG A 22 10.72 -0.95 -12.13
CA ARG A 22 10.46 -1.08 -10.69
C ARG A 22 9.19 -1.85 -10.38
N ILE A 23 8.15 -1.67 -11.18
CA ILE A 23 6.87 -2.37 -11.02
C ILE A 23 6.55 -3.05 -12.35
N ALA A 24 6.99 -4.30 -12.50
CA ALA A 24 6.88 -5.04 -13.75
C ALA A 24 5.48 -5.62 -13.96
N ALA A 25 4.80 -5.97 -12.86
CA ALA A 25 3.46 -6.51 -12.86
C ALA A 25 2.57 -5.90 -11.78
N ILE A 26 1.26 -6.03 -11.96
CA ILE A 26 0.25 -5.61 -10.97
C ILE A 26 0.46 -6.34 -9.63
N SER A 27 0.95 -7.59 -9.66
CA SER A 27 1.33 -8.36 -8.47
C SER A 27 2.38 -7.67 -7.62
N ASP A 28 3.35 -7.00 -8.24
CA ASP A 28 4.42 -6.27 -7.55
C ASP A 28 3.85 -5.04 -6.84
N GLY A 29 2.92 -4.35 -7.51
CA GLY A 29 2.17 -3.24 -6.92
C GLY A 29 1.26 -3.68 -5.77
N ALA A 30 0.68 -4.88 -5.85
CA ALA A 30 -0.14 -5.45 -4.78
C ALA A 30 0.73 -5.83 -3.56
N TYR A 31 1.88 -6.46 -3.79
CA TYR A 31 2.86 -6.72 -2.74
C TYR A 31 3.29 -5.44 -2.05
N TRP A 32 3.71 -4.41 -2.82
CA TRP A 32 4.07 -3.10 -2.29
C TRP A 32 2.94 -2.47 -1.45
N ALA A 33 1.70 -2.50 -1.95
CA ALA A 33 0.56 -1.93 -1.25
C ALA A 33 0.28 -2.66 0.08
N VAL A 34 0.42 -4.00 0.11
CA VAL A 34 0.25 -4.80 1.33
C VAL A 34 1.31 -4.44 2.36
N ILE A 35 2.60 -4.48 2.01
CA ILE A 35 3.68 -4.22 2.99
C ILE A 35 3.67 -2.78 3.49
N THR A 36 3.12 -1.84 2.70
CA THR A 36 2.95 -0.43 3.10
C THR A 36 1.78 -0.28 4.05
N LEU A 37 0.62 -0.89 3.73
CA LEU A 37 -0.58 -0.85 4.58
C LEU A 37 -0.37 -1.56 5.92
N THR A 38 0.42 -2.64 5.96
CA THR A 38 0.77 -3.37 7.18
C THR A 38 1.96 -2.76 7.92
N THR A 39 2.48 -1.62 7.46
CA THR A 39 3.64 -0.90 8.01
C THR A 39 4.94 -1.71 8.11
N VAL A 40 5.05 -2.83 7.37
CA VAL A 40 6.26 -3.66 7.30
C VAL A 40 7.37 -2.95 6.52
N GLY A 41 7.06 -2.44 5.33
CA GLY A 41 7.94 -1.56 4.56
C GLY A 41 9.34 -2.10 4.26
N TYR A 42 9.48 -3.30 3.67
CA TYR A 42 10.79 -3.89 3.32
C TYR A 42 11.68 -2.99 2.46
N GLY A 43 11.08 -2.14 1.61
CA GLY A 43 11.80 -1.15 0.82
C GLY A 43 12.46 -1.69 -0.46
N ASP A 44 12.27 -2.99 -0.75
CA ASP A 44 12.72 -3.67 -1.96
C ASP A 44 12.03 -3.14 -3.22
N ILE A 45 10.72 -2.89 -3.15
CA ILE A 45 9.94 -2.26 -4.20
C ILE A 45 9.37 -0.97 -3.63
N THR A 46 9.70 0.16 -4.25
CA THR A 46 9.24 1.49 -3.83
C THR A 46 9.04 2.41 -5.02
N PRO A 47 7.96 3.22 -5.03
CA PRO A 47 7.75 4.21 -6.06
C PRO A 47 8.74 5.38 -5.94
N VAL A 48 9.27 5.83 -7.07
CA VAL A 48 10.26 6.91 -7.15
C VAL A 48 9.76 8.13 -7.89
N THR A 49 8.69 8.00 -8.68
CA THR A 49 8.08 9.12 -9.37
C THR A 49 7.40 10.06 -8.38
N GLY A 50 7.36 11.36 -8.70
CA GLY A 50 6.64 12.35 -7.91
C GLY A 50 5.20 11.94 -7.56
N PRO A 51 4.35 11.58 -8.54
CA PRO A 51 3.00 11.08 -8.28
C PRO A 51 2.96 9.75 -7.51
N GLY A 52 3.90 8.82 -7.75
CA GLY A 52 3.97 7.56 -7.02
C GLY A 52 4.29 7.75 -5.54
N ARG A 53 5.18 8.70 -5.23
CA ARG A 53 5.51 9.07 -3.84
C ARG A 53 4.35 9.77 -3.12
N LEU A 54 3.56 10.57 -3.84
CA LEU A 54 2.33 11.15 -3.28
C LEU A 54 1.32 10.04 -2.94
N LEU A 55 1.10 9.08 -3.84
CA LEU A 55 0.23 7.92 -3.60
C LEU A 55 0.71 7.12 -2.39
N ALA A 56 2.01 6.84 -2.30
CA ALA A 56 2.63 6.15 -1.18
C ALA A 56 2.38 6.86 0.16
N SER A 57 2.47 8.19 0.17
CA SER A 57 2.26 9.00 1.37
C SER A 57 0.80 8.91 1.85
N ILE A 58 -0.16 9.00 0.92
CA ILE A 58 -1.60 8.85 1.23
C ILE A 58 -1.88 7.44 1.75
N LEU A 59 -1.34 6.42 1.09
CA LEU A 59 -1.53 5.02 1.46
C LEU A 59 -0.99 4.71 2.87
N ALA A 60 0.19 5.23 3.20
CA ALA A 60 0.79 5.07 4.52
C ALA A 60 -0.08 5.69 5.63
N ILE A 61 -0.65 6.88 5.39
CA ILE A 61 -1.58 7.53 6.33
C ILE A 61 -2.84 6.69 6.52
N CYS A 62 -3.39 6.12 5.44
CA CYS A 62 -4.55 5.24 5.52
C CYS A 62 -4.27 3.93 6.27
N GLY A 63 -3.07 3.36 6.15
CA GLY A 63 -2.68 2.12 6.85
C GLY A 63 -2.65 2.27 8.37
N VAL A 64 -2.17 3.40 8.87
CA VAL A 64 -2.11 3.71 10.32
C VAL A 64 -3.50 3.89 10.93
N MET A 65 -4.50 4.27 10.13
CA MET A 65 -5.84 4.61 10.59
C MET A 65 -6.81 3.43 10.64
N LEU A 66 -6.38 2.19 10.37
CA LEU A 66 -7.20 1.01 10.66
C LEU A 66 -6.96 0.63 12.12
N PRO A 67 -7.86 0.99 13.03
CA PRO A 67 -7.78 0.46 14.38
C PRO A 67 -7.99 -1.03 14.22
N VAL A 68 -7.01 -1.84 14.64
CA VAL A 68 -7.31 -3.18 15.13
C VAL A 68 -8.38 -2.94 16.20
N ASP A 69 -9.62 -3.23 15.85
CA ASP A 69 -10.72 -3.35 16.78
C ASP A 69 -10.21 -4.25 17.90
N HIS A 70 -9.85 -3.62 19.02
CA HIS A 70 -9.57 -4.30 20.25
C HIS A 70 -10.93 -4.59 20.87
N PRO A 71 -11.47 -5.82 20.81
CA PRO A 71 -12.54 -6.18 21.71
C PRO A 71 -11.90 -6.27 23.10
N ALA A 72 -11.85 -5.13 23.80
CA ALA A 72 -11.70 -5.11 25.25
C ALA A 72 -12.98 -5.67 25.89
N HIS A 73 -13.25 -6.96 25.67
CA HIS A 73 -14.07 -7.74 26.59
C HIS A 73 -13.16 -8.26 27.71
N VAL A 74 -12.70 -7.33 28.54
CA VAL A 74 -12.39 -7.62 29.94
C VAL A 74 -13.43 -6.85 30.76
N ARG A 75 -14.55 -7.53 31.01
CA ARG A 75 -15.41 -7.39 32.19
C ARG A 75 -16.45 -8.51 32.16
#